data_AF-A0A2V7VNH2-F1
#
_entry.id   AF-A0A2V7VNH2-F1
#
_cell.length_a   1.000
_cell.length_b   1.000
_cell.length_c   1.000
_cell.angle_alpha   90.00
_cell.angle_beta   90.00
_cell.angle_gamma   90.00
#
_symmetry.space_group_name_H-M   'P 1'
#
loop_
_entity.id
_entity.type
_entity.pdbx_description
1 polymer ?
#
loop_
_entity_poly.entity_id
_entity_poly.type
_entity_poly.pdbx_seq_one_letter_code
_entity_poly.pdbx_strand_id
1 'polypeptide(L)'
;MLISVDTLRADHCSSYGYVRPTTPHLDQLGRDGVRFEVAYASMATTGPSHTTMLTGLPPRAHGVFKNGQTLGPAPPTLAEILQAHGYRTAAFVSAQPLDRASGLARGFLTYDDAFPSASAPGRPPVATGPAAPRRRGDATRAAAVAWLRRNGYLQAGAADRQPPFFLWVHLYDPHSPYEPP
;
A
#
# COMPACT_ATOMS: atom_id res chain seq x y z
N MET A 1 -2.07 -11.41 1.67
CA MET A 1 -2.43 -10.03 1.27
C MET A 1 -1.76 -9.06 2.24
N LEU A 2 -1.27 -7.92 1.76
CA LEU A 2 -0.72 -6.82 2.55
C LEU A 2 -1.55 -5.55 2.31
N ILE A 3 -2.06 -4.94 3.38
CA ILE A 3 -2.71 -3.62 3.32
C ILE A 3 -1.87 -2.67 4.15
N SER A 4 -1.37 -1.59 3.54
CA SER A 4 -0.69 -0.50 4.25
C SER A 4 -1.49 0.80 4.10
N VAL A 5 -1.46 1.63 5.15
CA VAL A 5 -2.15 2.92 5.19
C VAL A 5 -1.14 3.98 5.56
N ASP A 6 -0.89 4.93 4.67
CA ASP A 6 0.13 5.95 4.88
C ASP A 6 -0.24 6.85 6.04
N THR A 7 0.72 7.11 6.94
CA THR A 7 0.56 8.00 8.11
C THR A 7 -0.52 7.62 9.13
N LEU A 8 -1.12 6.42 9.03
CA LEU A 8 -2.07 5.94 10.04
C LEU A 8 -1.37 5.75 11.40
N ARG A 9 -1.87 6.44 12.42
CA ARG A 9 -1.38 6.30 13.79
C ARG A 9 -2.25 5.34 14.60
N ALA A 10 -1.61 4.49 15.41
CA ALA A 10 -2.31 3.56 16.29
C ALA A 10 -3.26 4.28 17.27
N ASP A 11 -2.84 5.40 17.85
CA ASP A 11 -3.65 6.17 18.80
C ASP A 11 -4.91 6.84 18.20
N HIS A 12 -5.13 6.73 16.89
CA HIS A 12 -6.34 7.18 16.19
C HIS A 12 -7.21 6.01 15.68
N CYS A 13 -6.86 4.77 16.02
CA CYS A 13 -7.61 3.55 15.71
C CYS A 13 -8.41 3.11 16.94
N SER A 14 -9.71 2.82 16.78
CA SER A 14 -10.57 2.36 17.87
C SER A 14 -10.07 1.06 18.51
N SER A 15 -9.49 0.16 17.73
CA SER A 15 -8.82 -1.05 18.21
C SER A 15 -7.66 -0.79 19.19
N TYR A 16 -7.05 0.39 19.18
CA TYR A 16 -5.94 0.75 20.07
C TYR A 16 -6.37 1.74 21.17
N GLY A 17 -7.68 1.85 21.43
CA GLY A 17 -8.22 2.66 22.52
C GLY A 17 -8.62 4.08 22.13
N TYR A 18 -8.65 4.42 20.83
CA TYR A 18 -9.20 5.71 20.42
C TYR A 18 -10.70 5.81 20.74
N VAL A 19 -11.13 6.95 21.29
CA VAL A 19 -12.48 7.13 21.85
C VAL A 19 -13.59 7.13 20.80
N ARG A 20 -13.27 7.35 19.52
CA ARG A 20 -14.24 7.34 18.41
C ARG A 20 -14.12 6.05 17.61
N PRO A 21 -15.23 5.51 17.06
CA PRO A 21 -15.22 4.31 16.22
C PRO A 21 -14.69 4.61 14.81
N THR A 22 -13.39 4.87 14.68
CA THR A 22 -12.75 5.27 13.42
C THR A 22 -12.37 4.11 12.52
N THR A 23 -12.18 2.91 13.07
CA THR A 23 -11.62 1.76 12.33
C THR A 23 -12.39 0.46 12.52
N PRO A 24 -13.74 0.44 12.37
CA PRO A 24 -14.56 -0.75 12.69
C PRO A 24 -14.13 -2.02 11.93
N HIS A 25 -13.64 -1.90 10.69
CA HIS A 25 -13.12 -3.04 9.93
C HIS A 25 -11.76 -3.55 10.42
N LEU A 26 -10.88 -2.66 10.90
CA LEU A 26 -9.62 -3.09 11.54
C LEU A 26 -9.89 -3.72 12.90
N ASP A 27 -10.90 -3.23 13.62
CA ASP A 27 -11.33 -3.79 14.90
C ASP A 27 -11.86 -5.21 14.73
N GLN A 28 -12.61 -5.47 13.65
CA GLN A 28 -13.04 -6.81 13.29
C GLN A 28 -11.84 -7.70 12.92
N LEU A 29 -10.95 -7.22 12.04
CA LEU A 29 -9.75 -7.97 11.66
C LEU A 29 -8.89 -8.34 12.87
N GLY A 30 -8.76 -7.44 13.84
CA GLY A 30 -8.02 -7.68 15.07
C GLY A 30 -8.68 -8.69 16.00
N ARG A 31 -10.02 -8.80 15.98
CA ARG A 31 -10.77 -9.83 16.73
C ARG A 31 -10.62 -11.22 16.11
N ASP A 32 -10.61 -11.27 14.77
CA ASP A 32 -10.51 -12.53 14.02
C ASP A 32 -9.05 -12.97 13.80
N GLY A 33 -8.08 -12.20 14.29
CA GLY A 33 -6.65 -12.40 14.06
C GLY A 33 -5.78 -12.06 15.26
N VAL A 34 -4.56 -11.60 15.00
CA VAL A 34 -3.60 -11.18 16.03
C VAL A 34 -3.33 -9.69 15.89
N ARG A 35 -3.41 -8.97 17.01
CA ARG A 35 -3.06 -7.55 17.11
C ARG A 35 -1.81 -7.38 17.95
N PHE A 36 -0.82 -6.66 17.42
CA PHE A 36 0.39 -6.29 18.16
C PHE A 36 0.17 -4.95 18.84
N GLU A 37 0.36 -4.89 20.16
CA GLU A 37 0.31 -3.62 20.91
C GLU A 37 1.47 -2.70 20.53
N VAL A 38 2.64 -3.30 20.25
CA VAL A 38 3.87 -2.58 19.92
C VAL A 38 4.39 -3.03 18.56
N ALA A 39 4.35 -2.12 17.59
CA ALA A 39 4.86 -2.33 16.24
C ALA A 39 5.57 -1.06 15.74
N TYR A 40 6.89 -1.12 15.57
CA TYR A 40 7.71 0.02 15.18
C TYR A 40 8.04 0.01 13.68
N ALA A 41 7.86 1.16 13.02
CA ALA A 41 8.39 1.37 11.68
C ALA A 41 9.92 1.56 11.73
N SER A 42 10.64 1.00 10.76
CA SER A 42 12.10 1.17 10.67
C SER A 42 12.51 2.59 10.29
N MET A 43 11.62 3.33 9.62
CA MET A 43 11.79 4.74 9.26
C MET A 43 10.42 5.44 9.32
N ALA A 44 10.40 6.71 9.67
CA ALA A 44 9.18 7.55 9.64
C ALA A 44 8.83 8.07 8.23
N THR A 45 9.55 7.63 7.20
CA THR A 45 9.40 8.09 5.81
C THR A 45 8.82 6.96 4.94
N THR A 46 7.76 7.26 4.16
CA THR A 46 6.97 6.29 3.38
C THR A 46 7.81 5.33 2.55
N GLY A 47 8.61 5.82 1.60
CA GLY A 47 9.42 5.01 0.69
C GLY A 47 10.44 4.12 1.40
N PRO A 48 11.31 4.66 2.27
CA PRO A 48 12.24 3.86 3.07
C PRO A 48 11.55 2.79 3.94
N SER A 49 10.46 3.14 4.63
CA SER A 49 9.71 2.20 5.47
C SER A 49 9.14 1.03 4.66
N HIS A 50 8.56 1.33 3.49
CA HIS A 50 8.05 0.30 2.58
C HIS A 50 9.15 -0.52 1.91
N THR A 51 10.32 0.07 1.68
CA THR A 51 11.49 -0.67 1.19
C THR A 51 11.94 -1.70 2.22
N THR A 52 12.00 -1.32 3.51
CA THR A 52 12.24 -2.29 4.59
C THR A 52 11.17 -3.38 4.62
N MET A 53 9.87 -3.02 4.57
CA MET A 53 8.78 -4.00 4.58
C MET A 53 8.85 -5.01 3.42
N LEU A 54 9.21 -4.56 2.22
CA LEU A 54 9.22 -5.39 1.02
C LEU A 54 10.57 -6.09 0.75
N THR A 55 11.64 -5.77 1.47
CA THR A 55 12.94 -6.45 1.32
C THR A 55 13.35 -7.24 2.54
N GLY A 56 12.75 -6.98 3.71
CA GLY A 56 13.20 -7.52 4.99
C GLY A 56 14.53 -6.94 5.48
N LEU A 57 15.07 -5.91 4.80
CA LEU A 57 16.36 -5.31 5.11
C LEU A 57 16.20 -3.98 5.87
N PRO A 58 17.12 -3.63 6.79
CA PRO A 58 17.13 -2.31 7.38
C PRO A 58 17.58 -1.22 6.38
N PRO A 59 17.27 0.07 6.61
CA PRO A 59 17.63 1.18 5.73
C PRO A 59 19.10 1.22 5.30
N ARG A 60 20.01 0.91 6.23
CA ARG A 60 21.45 0.87 5.96
C ARG A 60 21.86 -0.22 4.96
N ALA A 61 21.11 -1.32 4.89
CA ALA A 61 21.40 -2.43 3.99
C ALA A 61 20.78 -2.25 2.60
N HIS A 62 19.56 -1.70 2.50
CA HIS A 62 18.92 -1.46 1.21
C HIS A 62 19.23 -0.08 0.60
N GLY A 63 19.81 0.85 1.37
CA GLY A 63 20.35 2.13 0.87
C GLY A 63 19.31 3.22 0.54
N VAL A 64 18.05 3.03 0.90
CA VAL A 64 16.95 3.99 0.65
C VAL A 64 16.63 4.71 1.94
N PHE A 65 16.85 6.02 1.99
CA PHE A 65 16.73 6.85 3.21
C PHE A 65 15.70 7.97 3.09
N LYS A 66 15.26 8.33 1.87
CA LYS A 66 14.23 9.35 1.63
C LYS A 66 13.30 8.94 0.49
N ASN A 67 12.10 9.55 0.45
CA ASN A 67 11.19 9.43 -0.69
C ASN A 67 11.88 9.90 -1.99
N GLY A 68 11.52 9.26 -3.11
CA GLY A 68 12.10 9.55 -4.42
C GLY A 68 13.48 8.92 -4.67
N GLN A 69 14.06 8.21 -3.69
CA GLN A 69 15.18 7.32 -3.96
C GLN A 69 14.69 5.97 -4.49
N THR A 70 15.34 5.49 -5.55
CA THR A 70 15.05 4.18 -6.15
C THR A 70 15.83 3.09 -5.43
N LEU A 71 15.15 1.99 -5.09
CA LEU A 71 15.79 0.76 -4.61
C LEU A 71 16.67 0.16 -5.70
N GLY A 72 17.96 -0.05 -5.41
CA GLY A 72 18.89 -0.73 -6.32
C GLY A 72 18.42 -2.16 -6.69
N PRO A 73 18.97 -2.75 -7.77
CA PRO A 73 18.48 -4.03 -8.29
C PRO A 73 18.91 -5.25 -7.46
N ALA A 74 19.90 -5.09 -6.58
CA ALA A 74 20.54 -6.22 -5.88
C ALA A 74 19.65 -6.93 -4.84
N PRO A 75 18.96 -6.25 -3.89
CA PRO A 75 18.11 -6.95 -2.96
C PRO A 75 16.83 -7.43 -3.66
N PRO A 76 16.49 -8.73 -3.58
CA PRO A 76 15.20 -9.21 -4.06
C PRO A 76 14.08 -8.63 -3.19
N THR A 77 12.95 -8.30 -3.82
CA THR A 77 11.73 -7.94 -3.08
C THR A 77 10.94 -9.20 -2.70
N LEU A 78 10.09 -9.09 -1.69
CA LEU A 78 9.10 -10.09 -1.30
C LEU A 78 8.23 -10.49 -2.49
N ALA A 79 7.86 -9.53 -3.35
CA ALA A 79 7.09 -9.80 -4.55
C ALA A 79 7.88 -10.64 -5.56
N GLU A 80 9.17 -10.36 -5.78
CA GLU A 80 10.04 -11.16 -6.66
C GLU A 80 10.15 -12.60 -6.15
N ILE A 81 10.35 -12.77 -4.83
CA ILE A 81 10.42 -14.08 -4.19
C ILE A 81 9.10 -14.84 -4.37
N LEU A 82 7.96 -14.22 -4.07
CA LEU A 82 6.65 -14.87 -4.17
C LEU A 82 6.29 -15.20 -5.62
N GLN A 83 6.57 -14.30 -6.56
CA GLN A 83 6.36 -14.55 -7.99
C GLN A 83 7.15 -15.78 -8.46
N ALA A 84 8.42 -15.91 -8.07
CA ALA A 84 9.25 -17.06 -8.39
C ALA A 84 8.70 -18.39 -7.83
N HIS A 85 7.86 -18.33 -6.78
CA HIS A 85 7.20 -19.47 -6.16
C HIS A 85 5.74 -19.66 -6.63
N GLY A 86 5.39 -19.12 -7.80
CA GLY A 86 4.09 -19.36 -8.43
C GLY A 86 2.95 -18.49 -7.91
N TYR A 87 3.24 -17.45 -7.12
CA TYR A 87 2.20 -16.50 -6.71
C TYR A 87 1.85 -15.55 -7.84
N ARG A 88 0.55 -15.29 -7.99
CA ARG A 88 0.08 -14.16 -8.79
C ARG A 88 0.21 -12.87 -7.97
N THR A 89 1.15 -12.03 -8.34
CA THR A 89 1.49 -10.81 -7.59
C THR A 89 0.80 -9.58 -8.19
N ALA A 90 0.17 -8.76 -7.34
CA ALA A 90 -0.40 -7.48 -7.75
C ALA A 90 -0.24 -6.39 -6.67
N ALA A 91 -0.10 -5.14 -7.10
CA ALA A 91 -0.06 -3.98 -6.23
C ALA A 91 -0.95 -2.85 -6.75
N PHE A 92 -1.62 -2.15 -5.83
CA PHE A 92 -2.42 -0.96 -6.09
C PHE A 92 -2.02 0.10 -5.07
N VAL A 93 -1.32 1.14 -5.51
CA VAL A 93 -0.73 2.15 -4.63
C VAL A 93 -1.38 3.51 -4.78
N SER A 94 -1.50 4.25 -3.68
CA SER A 94 -2.23 5.53 -3.64
C SER A 94 -1.35 6.78 -3.67
N ALA A 95 -0.02 6.66 -3.67
CA ALA A 95 0.87 7.82 -3.59
C ALA A 95 2.20 7.64 -4.31
N GLN A 96 2.71 8.75 -4.84
CA GLN A 96 3.96 8.85 -5.62
C GLN A 96 5.21 8.24 -4.95
N PRO A 97 5.44 8.32 -3.63
CA PRO A 97 6.65 7.72 -3.02
C PRO A 97 6.81 6.22 -3.28
N LEU A 98 5.73 5.54 -3.69
CA LEU A 98 5.67 4.13 -3.97
C LEU A 98 5.28 3.86 -5.44
N ASP A 99 5.44 4.81 -6.34
CA ASP A 99 5.27 4.56 -7.78
C ASP A 99 6.33 3.56 -8.29
N ARG A 100 6.22 3.15 -9.55
CA ARG A 100 7.20 2.22 -10.15
C ARG A 100 8.64 2.74 -10.13
N ALA A 101 8.87 4.06 -10.11
CA ALA A 101 10.20 4.65 -10.07
C ALA A 101 10.89 4.47 -8.71
N SER A 102 10.14 4.14 -7.65
CA SER A 102 10.70 3.69 -6.36
C SER A 102 11.50 2.39 -6.47
N GLY A 103 11.30 1.59 -7.53
CA GLY A 103 11.91 0.27 -7.69
C GLY A 103 11.18 -0.85 -6.93
N LEU A 104 10.11 -0.55 -6.19
CA LEU A 104 9.32 -1.54 -5.44
C LEU A 104 8.31 -2.31 -6.32
N ALA A 105 8.12 -1.89 -7.58
CA ALA A 105 7.27 -2.59 -8.53
C ALA A 105 7.83 -3.94 -9.01
N ARG A 106 9.12 -4.21 -8.76
CA ARG A 106 9.75 -5.47 -9.14
C ARG A 106 9.04 -6.65 -8.49
N GLY A 107 8.79 -7.68 -9.28
CA GLY A 107 8.11 -8.90 -8.84
C GLY A 107 6.59 -8.84 -8.87
N PHE A 108 5.99 -7.68 -9.14
CA PHE A 108 4.53 -7.56 -9.33
C PHE A 108 4.15 -7.74 -10.79
N LEU A 109 3.30 -8.75 -11.09
CA LEU A 109 2.72 -8.95 -12.43
C LEU A 109 1.71 -7.86 -12.80
N THR A 110 1.07 -7.25 -11.80
CA THR A 110 0.21 -6.07 -11.97
C THR A 110 0.66 -4.99 -10.99
N TYR A 111 1.01 -3.81 -11.49
CA TYR A 111 1.36 -2.66 -10.64
C TYR A 111 0.56 -1.44 -11.08
N ASP A 112 -0.40 -1.02 -10.26
CA ASP A 112 -1.28 0.10 -10.53
C ASP A 112 -0.90 1.30 -9.65
N ASP A 113 -0.12 2.18 -10.24
CA ASP A 113 0.33 3.49 -9.76
C ASP A 113 -0.28 4.65 -10.57
N ALA A 114 -1.47 4.44 -11.16
CA ALA A 114 -2.16 5.48 -11.91
C ALA A 114 -2.76 6.52 -10.95
N PHE A 115 -2.11 7.67 -10.85
CA PHE A 115 -2.60 8.83 -10.08
C PHE A 115 -3.34 9.79 -11.02
N PRO A 116 -4.53 10.29 -10.65
CA PRO A 116 -5.14 11.42 -11.33
C PRO A 116 -4.15 12.59 -11.33
N SER A 117 -3.82 13.11 -12.51
CA SER A 117 -3.03 14.35 -12.59
C SER A 117 -3.81 15.48 -11.91
N ALA A 118 -3.11 16.36 -11.20
CA ALA A 118 -3.69 17.60 -10.68
C ALA A 118 -4.24 18.53 -11.79
N SER A 119 -4.03 18.17 -13.07
CA SER A 119 -4.55 18.84 -14.26
C SER A 119 -5.74 18.11 -14.90
N ALA A 120 -6.81 17.86 -14.14
CA ALA A 120 -8.12 17.58 -14.74
C ALA A 120 -8.73 18.89 -15.26
N PRO A 121 -9.25 18.95 -16.50
CA PRO A 121 -9.88 20.16 -17.03
C PRO A 121 -11.08 20.57 -16.17
N GLY A 122 -11.06 21.81 -15.65
CA GLY A 122 -12.15 22.39 -14.86
C GLY A 122 -11.88 22.54 -13.35
N ARG A 123 -10.73 22.08 -12.83
CA ARG A 123 -10.33 22.34 -11.43
C ARG A 123 -9.27 23.44 -11.41
N PRO A 124 -9.46 24.55 -10.65
CA PRO A 124 -8.45 25.61 -10.60
C PRO A 124 -7.12 25.03 -10.11
N PRO A 125 -5.98 25.47 -10.65
CA PRO A 125 -4.67 25.05 -10.15
C PRO A 125 -4.58 25.47 -8.69
N VAL A 126 -4.44 24.50 -7.79
CA VAL A 126 -4.15 24.77 -6.38
C VAL A 126 -2.72 25.32 -6.36
N ALA A 127 -2.61 26.64 -6.28
CA ALA A 127 -1.33 27.31 -6.15
C ALA A 127 -0.80 27.09 -4.71
N THR A 128 0.45 26.61 -4.62
CA THR A 128 1.37 26.55 -3.46
C THR A 128 1.21 25.36 -2.48
N GLY A 129 2.12 24.36 -2.55
CA GLY A 129 2.28 23.27 -1.55
C GLY A 129 2.39 21.85 -2.16
N PRO A 130 2.81 20.80 -1.41
CA PRO A 130 3.35 19.54 -1.94
C PRO A 130 2.24 18.64 -2.53
N ALA A 131 1.76 18.98 -3.73
CA ALA A 131 0.79 18.18 -4.47
C ALA A 131 1.49 17.02 -5.19
N ALA A 132 2.12 16.12 -4.42
CA ALA A 132 2.57 14.85 -4.97
C ALA A 132 1.34 14.11 -5.54
N PRO A 133 1.42 13.53 -6.76
CA PRO A 133 0.32 12.76 -7.32
C PRO A 133 -0.18 11.69 -6.35
N ARG A 134 -1.49 11.64 -6.14
CA ARG A 134 -2.15 10.72 -5.20
C ARG A 134 -3.48 10.23 -5.77
N ARG A 135 -3.93 9.08 -5.29
CA ARG A 135 -5.22 8.46 -5.61
C ARG A 135 -6.01 8.26 -4.31
N ARG A 136 -7.32 8.57 -4.32
CA ARG A 136 -8.20 8.30 -3.17
C ARG A 136 -8.29 6.80 -2.88
N GLY A 137 -8.44 6.44 -1.61
CA GLY A 137 -8.49 5.05 -1.19
C GLY A 137 -9.67 4.26 -1.74
N ASP A 138 -10.81 4.91 -1.99
CA ASP A 138 -11.98 4.29 -2.62
C ASP A 138 -11.69 3.81 -4.05
N ALA A 139 -10.99 4.63 -4.85
CA ALA A 139 -10.53 4.27 -6.18
C ALA A 139 -9.48 3.16 -6.15
N THR A 140 -8.51 3.22 -5.24
CA THR A 140 -7.51 2.15 -5.05
C THR A 140 -8.18 0.83 -4.65
N ARG A 141 -9.12 0.87 -3.70
CA ARG A 141 -9.92 -0.29 -3.29
C ARG A 141 -10.70 -0.85 -4.47
N ALA A 142 -11.40 0.00 -5.23
CA ALA A 142 -12.21 -0.43 -6.37
C ALA A 142 -11.35 -1.15 -7.42
N ALA A 143 -10.16 -0.64 -7.73
CA ALA A 143 -9.22 -1.26 -8.65
C ALA A 143 -8.75 -2.64 -8.15
N ALA A 144 -8.36 -2.74 -6.87
CA ALA A 144 -7.94 -4.00 -6.25
C ALA A 144 -9.06 -5.06 -6.23
N VAL A 145 -10.29 -4.67 -5.85
CA VAL A 145 -11.47 -5.56 -5.88
C VAL A 145 -11.80 -6.00 -7.30
N ALA A 146 -11.71 -5.10 -8.27
CA ALA A 146 -11.95 -5.43 -9.67
C ALA A 146 -10.88 -6.42 -10.18
N TRP A 147 -9.63 -6.29 -9.76
CA TRP A 147 -8.58 -7.28 -10.05
C TRP A 147 -8.90 -8.64 -9.43
N LEU A 148 -9.29 -8.69 -8.15
CA LEU A 148 -9.68 -9.96 -7.51
C LEU A 148 -10.84 -10.64 -8.26
N ARG A 149 -11.86 -9.87 -8.64
CA ARG A 149 -13.02 -10.39 -9.39
C ARG A 149 -12.63 -10.90 -10.78
N ARG A 150 -11.88 -10.11 -11.57
CA ARG A 150 -11.46 -10.49 -12.93
C ARG A 150 -10.58 -11.72 -12.95
N ASN A 151 -9.80 -11.94 -11.88
CA ASN A 151 -8.96 -13.12 -11.74
C ASN A 151 -9.70 -14.29 -11.08
N GLY A 152 -10.99 -14.17 -10.74
CA GLY A 152 -11.78 -15.28 -10.20
C GLY A 152 -11.59 -15.55 -8.71
N TYR A 153 -10.80 -14.75 -7.97
CA TYR A 153 -10.55 -14.96 -6.54
C TYR A 153 -11.77 -14.71 -5.64
N LEU A 154 -12.83 -14.07 -6.16
CA LEU A 154 -14.08 -13.81 -5.43
C LEU A 154 -15.21 -14.78 -5.83
N GLN A 155 -14.91 -15.83 -6.59
CA GLN A 155 -15.90 -16.85 -6.98
C GLN A 155 -15.94 -18.00 -5.96
N ALA A 156 -17.09 -18.64 -5.82
CA ALA A 156 -17.21 -19.83 -4.96
C ALA A 156 -16.32 -20.97 -5.48
N GLY A 157 -15.55 -21.61 -4.59
CA GLY A 157 -14.61 -22.68 -4.96
C GLY A 157 -13.32 -22.20 -5.66
N ALA A 158 -13.01 -20.90 -5.60
CA ALA A 158 -11.80 -20.34 -6.23
C ALA A 158 -10.48 -20.82 -5.59
N ALA A 159 -10.48 -21.13 -4.28
CA ALA A 159 -9.28 -21.49 -3.54
C ALA A 159 -8.55 -22.73 -4.10
N ASP A 160 -9.29 -23.70 -4.65
CA ASP A 160 -8.73 -24.96 -5.15
C ASP A 160 -8.35 -24.90 -6.64
N ARG A 161 -8.67 -23.80 -7.34
CA ARG A 161 -8.62 -23.71 -8.81
C ARG A 161 -7.66 -22.64 -9.32
N GLN A 162 -7.02 -21.90 -8.43
CA GLN A 162 -6.23 -20.71 -8.74
C GLN A 162 -4.85 -20.79 -8.09
N PRO A 163 -3.79 -20.28 -8.74
CA PRO A 163 -2.53 -20.07 -8.05
C PRO A 163 -2.75 -19.08 -6.88
N PRO A 164 -2.01 -19.23 -5.77
CA PRO A 164 -2.10 -18.29 -4.65
C PRO A 164 -1.74 -16.89 -5.11
N PHE A 165 -2.25 -15.86 -4.42
CA PHE A 165 -1.96 -14.48 -4.76
C PHE A 165 -1.22 -13.74 -3.65
N PHE A 166 -0.39 -12.79 -4.06
CA PHE A 166 0.13 -11.75 -3.18
C PHE A 166 -0.37 -10.41 -3.69
N LEU A 167 -1.31 -9.84 -2.96
CA LEU A 167 -1.91 -8.54 -3.25
C LEU A 167 -1.41 -7.53 -2.22
N TRP A 168 -0.79 -6.45 -2.68
CA TRP A 168 -0.45 -5.28 -1.89
C TRP A 168 -1.39 -4.11 -2.22
N VAL A 169 -2.08 -3.59 -1.21
CA VAL A 169 -2.92 -2.39 -1.33
C VAL A 169 -2.35 -1.32 -0.41
N HIS A 170 -1.98 -0.17 -0.97
CA HIS A 170 -1.52 0.97 -0.19
C HIS A 170 -2.52 2.13 -0.29
N LEU A 171 -3.01 2.59 0.85
CA LEU A 171 -3.98 3.68 1.01
C LEU A 171 -3.28 4.95 1.54
N TYR A 172 -3.81 6.13 1.22
CA TYR A 172 -3.16 7.42 1.53
C TYR A 172 -4.09 8.41 2.26
N ASP A 173 -5.34 8.01 2.54
CA ASP A 173 -6.42 8.89 2.98
C ASP A 173 -6.20 9.62 4.32
N PRO A 174 -5.52 9.05 5.33
CA PRO A 174 -5.19 9.81 6.54
C PRO A 174 -3.97 10.73 6.37
N HIS A 175 -3.41 10.85 5.16
CA HIS A 175 -2.37 11.82 4.85
C HIS A 175 -2.97 13.20 4.52
N SER A 176 -2.26 14.26 4.88
CA SER A 176 -2.63 15.63 4.49
C SER A 176 -2.77 15.81 2.96
N PRO A 177 -3.72 16.64 2.48
CA PRO A 177 -4.83 17.24 3.24
C PRO A 177 -5.87 16.18 3.61
N TYR A 178 -6.30 16.19 4.87
CA TYR A 178 -7.27 15.25 5.48
C TYR A 178 -8.66 15.46 4.89
N GLU A 179 -8.86 15.00 3.66
CA GLU A 179 -10.13 15.11 2.94
C GLU A 179 -11.06 13.97 3.39
N PRO A 180 -12.23 14.26 4.00
CA PRO A 180 -13.20 13.23 4.30
C PRO A 180 -13.74 12.60 3.01
N PRO A 181 -14.17 11.33 3.05
CA PRO A 181 -14.78 10.66 1.90
C PRO A 181 -16.09 11.29 1.45
#